data_AF-A0A453J7S2-F1
#
_entry.id   AF-A0A453J7S2-F1
#
_cell.length_a   1.000
_cell.length_b   1.000
_cell.length_c   1.000
_cell.angle_alpha   90.00
_cell.angle_beta   90.00
_cell.angle_gamma   90.00
#
_symmetry.space_group_name_H-M   'P 1'
#
loop_
_entity.id
_entity.type
_entity.pdbx_description
1 polymer ?
#
loop_
_entity_poly.entity_id
_entity_poly.type
_entity_poly.pdbx_seq_one_letter_code
_entity_poly.pdbx_strand_id
1 'polypeptide(L)'
;MFENDTVLIPRETSWFGYYPDGAFDPVLPPQQTKLYQEDWIGLKALDDAGRVKFVSVAGDHLGISNSDMRKHILPYLKDKPSA
;
A
#
# COMPACT_ATOMS: atom_id res chain seq x y z
N MET A 1 4.45 2.01 -0.98
CA MET A 1 4.60 2.68 -2.27
C MET A 1 5.98 3.30 -2.37
N PHE A 2 6.64 3.15 -3.51
CA PHE A 2 7.88 3.86 -3.82
C PHE A 2 7.54 5.21 -4.44
N GLU A 3 8.02 6.30 -3.85
CA GLU A 3 7.61 7.66 -4.20
C GLU A 3 8.04 8.10 -5.61
N ASN A 4 9.03 7.43 -6.21
CA ASN A 4 9.52 7.69 -7.57
C ASN A 4 9.35 6.47 -8.49
N ASP A 5 8.48 5.52 -8.16
CA ASP A 5 8.28 4.32 -8.98
C ASP A 5 7.88 4.67 -10.43
N THR A 6 8.59 4.13 -11.42
CA THR A 6 8.27 4.29 -12.85
C THR A 6 7.91 2.97 -13.52
N VAL A 7 7.81 1.88 -12.76
CA VAL A 7 7.48 0.53 -13.26
C VAL A 7 5.99 0.24 -13.04
N LEU A 8 5.47 0.56 -11.86
CA LEU A 8 4.04 0.44 -11.55
C LEU A 8 3.26 1.66 -12.06
N ILE A 9 2.28 1.43 -12.94
CA ILE A 9 1.46 2.50 -13.54
C ILE A 9 -0.04 2.18 -13.33
N PRO A 10 -0.78 2.96 -12.51
CA PRO A 10 -0.28 4.00 -11.60
C PRO A 10 0.48 3.39 -10.41
N ARG A 11 1.29 4.19 -9.71
CA ARG A 11 2.13 3.71 -8.58
C ARG A 11 1.29 3.23 -7.39
N GLU A 12 0.09 3.80 -7.29
CA GLU A 12 -0.95 3.50 -6.32
C GLU A 12 -1.48 2.06 -6.43
N THR A 13 -1.21 1.36 -7.54
CA THR A 13 -1.45 -0.09 -7.66
C THR A 13 -0.78 -0.89 -6.53
N SER A 14 0.36 -0.42 -6.01
CA SER A 14 1.05 -1.01 -4.84
C SER A 14 0.22 -0.96 -3.54
N TRP A 15 -0.85 -0.18 -3.52
CA TRP A 15 -1.74 0.03 -2.38
C TRP A 15 -3.20 -0.30 -2.70
N PHE A 16 -3.51 -0.98 -3.80
CA PHE A 16 -4.89 -1.18 -4.29
C PHE A 16 -5.61 0.10 -4.73
N GLY A 17 -4.88 1.19 -5.00
CA GLY A 17 -5.41 2.33 -5.77
C GLY A 17 -5.32 2.06 -7.27
N TYR A 18 -6.19 2.71 -8.06
CA TYR A 18 -6.22 2.55 -9.52
C TYR A 18 -6.93 3.72 -10.21
N TYR A 19 -7.00 3.69 -11.53
CA TYR A 19 -7.84 4.61 -12.30
C TYR A 19 -9.34 4.23 -12.22
N PRO A 20 -10.26 5.18 -12.46
CA PRO A 20 -11.67 4.88 -12.66
C PRO A 20 -11.91 3.99 -13.88
N ASP A 21 -13.02 3.26 -13.88
CA ASP A 21 -13.46 2.45 -15.03
C ASP A 21 -13.57 3.33 -16.28
N GLY A 22 -12.79 3.01 -17.32
CA GLY A 22 -12.84 3.72 -18.61
C GLY A 22 -12.07 5.04 -18.69
N ALA A 23 -11.29 5.41 -17.67
CA ALA A 23 -10.45 6.60 -17.67
C ALA A 23 -9.02 6.29 -17.20
N PHE A 24 -8.08 7.21 -17.47
CA PHE A 24 -6.70 7.17 -16.95
C PHE A 24 -6.41 8.33 -15.98
N ASP A 25 -7.44 9.08 -15.59
CA ASP A 25 -7.37 10.14 -14.59
C ASP A 25 -8.76 10.40 -13.97
N PRO A 26 -8.82 10.90 -12.72
CA PRO A 26 -7.70 11.00 -11.76
C PRO A 26 -7.29 9.62 -11.21
N VAL A 27 -6.15 9.51 -10.53
CA VAL A 27 -5.82 8.28 -9.78
C VAL A 27 -6.65 8.23 -8.50
N LEU A 28 -7.34 7.12 -8.26
CA LEU A 28 -8.11 6.89 -7.04
C LEU A 28 -7.23 6.24 -5.96
N PRO A 29 -7.19 6.79 -4.73
CA PRO A 29 -6.62 6.07 -3.59
C PRO A 29 -7.48 4.83 -3.27
N PRO A 30 -6.93 3.82 -2.57
CA PRO A 30 -7.65 2.58 -2.28
C PRO A 30 -9.04 2.83 -1.68
N GLN A 31 -9.17 3.77 -0.74
CA GLN A 31 -10.44 4.11 -0.08
C GLN A 31 -11.55 4.61 -1.01
N GLN A 32 -11.19 5.07 -2.23
CA GLN A 32 -12.15 5.55 -3.24
C GLN A 32 -12.50 4.49 -4.30
N THR A 33 -11.87 3.31 -4.26
CA THR A 33 -12.18 2.22 -5.20
C THR A 33 -13.43 1.46 -4.76
N LYS A 34 -14.18 0.88 -5.72
CA LYS A 34 -15.31 -0.01 -5.42
C LYS A 34 -14.88 -1.22 -4.58
N LEU A 35 -13.71 -1.79 -4.88
CA LEU A 35 -13.12 -2.91 -4.15
C LEU A 35 -13.03 -2.63 -2.64
N TYR A 36 -12.63 -1.41 -2.26
CA TYR A 36 -12.57 -1.01 -0.86
C TYR A 36 -13.96 -0.66 -0.30
N GLN A 37 -14.73 0.17 -1.01
CA GLN A 37 -16.01 0.67 -0.49
C GLN A 37 -17.04 -0.44 -0.25
N GLU A 38 -17.06 -1.43 -1.13
CA GLU A 38 -17.92 -2.61 -1.06
C GLU A 38 -17.24 -3.79 -0.36
N ASP A 39 -16.02 -3.60 0.13
CA ASP A 39 -15.23 -4.56 0.93
C ASP A 39 -15.07 -5.95 0.30
N TRP A 40 -14.88 -6.02 -1.02
CA TRP A 40 -14.88 -7.28 -1.80
C TRP A 40 -13.92 -8.35 -1.28
N ILE A 41 -12.78 -7.93 -0.71
CA ILE A 41 -11.73 -8.82 -0.20
C ILE A 41 -11.46 -8.62 1.30
N GLY A 42 -12.32 -7.87 2.00
CA GLY A 42 -12.09 -7.52 3.41
C GLY A 42 -11.04 -6.42 3.63
N LEU A 43 -10.61 -5.70 2.58
CA LEU A 43 -9.57 -4.66 2.70
C LEU A 43 -10.02 -3.52 3.63
N LYS A 44 -11.28 -3.09 3.54
CA LYS A 44 -11.83 -2.04 4.41
C LYS A 44 -11.93 -2.54 5.85
N ALA A 45 -12.43 -3.76 6.06
CA ALA A 45 -12.49 -4.34 7.40
C ALA A 45 -11.09 -4.46 8.05
N LEU A 46 -10.06 -4.83 7.27
CA LEU A 46 -8.68 -4.87 7.76
C LEU A 46 -8.13 -3.48 8.07
N ASP A 47 -8.41 -2.48 7.23
CA ASP A 47 -7.97 -1.10 7.45
C ASP A 47 -8.64 -0.49 8.70
N ASP A 48 -9.97 -0.64 8.83
CA ASP A 48 -10.75 -0.22 9.99
C ASP A 48 -10.26 -0.89 11.29
N ALA A 49 -9.85 -2.17 11.22
CA ALA A 49 -9.26 -2.89 12.35
C ALA A 49 -7.77 -2.54 12.60
N GLY A 50 -7.20 -1.59 11.85
CA GLY A 50 -5.81 -1.15 11.98
C GLY A 50 -4.78 -2.18 11.52
N ARG A 51 -5.19 -3.20 10.75
CA ARG A 51 -4.37 -4.32 10.26
C ARG A 51 -3.71 -4.04 8.90
N VAL A 52 -4.09 -2.96 8.22
CA VAL A 52 -3.41 -2.44 7.02
C VAL A 52 -2.50 -1.29 7.41
N LYS A 53 -1.35 -1.17 6.74
CA LYS A 53 -0.44 -0.03 6.86
C LYS A 53 -0.03 0.43 5.47
N PHE A 54 -0.47 1.62 5.08
CA PHE A 54 -0.03 2.29 3.86
C PHE A 54 1.29 3.03 4.14
N VAL A 55 2.41 2.41 3.77
CA VAL A 55 3.76 2.96 3.97
C VAL A 55 4.36 3.41 2.65
N SER A 56 4.78 4.67 2.56
CA SER A 56 5.57 5.19 1.45
C SER A 56 7.03 5.33 1.87
N VAL A 57 7.94 5.13 0.91
CA VAL A 57 9.38 5.34 1.08
C VAL A 57 9.92 6.05 -0.16
N ALA A 58 10.95 6.86 0.03
CA ALA A 58 11.66 7.48 -1.09
C ALA A 58 12.38 6.40 -1.92
N GLY A 59 12.48 6.62 -3.24
CA GLY A 59 13.20 5.74 -4.16
C GLY A 59 12.36 5.26 -5.34
N ASP A 60 13.05 4.65 -6.30
CA ASP A 60 12.46 4.02 -7.49
C ASP A 60 11.96 2.60 -7.16
N HIS A 61 11.53 1.85 -8.18
CA HIS A 61 10.98 0.50 -8.01
C HIS A 61 11.97 -0.43 -7.28
N LEU A 62 11.55 -0.93 -6.11
CA LEU A 62 12.34 -1.78 -5.20
C LEU A 62 13.60 -1.11 -4.59
N GLY A 63 13.80 0.19 -4.83
CA GLY A 63 14.91 0.98 -4.31
C GLY A 63 14.71 1.42 -2.86
N ILE A 64 14.67 0.48 -1.91
CA ILE A 64 14.47 0.79 -0.49
C ILE A 64 15.78 0.92 0.29
N SER A 65 15.87 1.94 1.16
CA SER A 65 17.04 2.12 2.04
C SER A 65 17.07 1.10 3.18
N ASN A 66 18.27 0.77 3.68
CA ASN A 66 18.41 -0.07 4.86
C ASN A 66 17.73 0.52 6.11
N SER A 67 17.69 1.84 6.25
CA SER A 67 16.99 2.53 7.33
C SER A 67 15.48 2.30 7.24
N ASP A 68 14.89 2.42 6.04
CA ASP A 68 13.46 2.21 5.83
C ASP A 68 13.07 0.75 6.00
N MET A 69 13.90 -0.19 5.53
CA MET A 69 13.73 -1.63 5.80
C MET A 69 13.66 -1.92 7.31
N ARG A 70 14.61 -1.39 8.09
CA ARG A 70 14.64 -1.58 9.55
C ARG A 70 13.45 -0.93 10.26
N LYS A 71 12.97 0.20 9.75
CA LYS A 71 11.85 0.95 10.32
C LYS A 71 10.50 0.30 10.00
N HIS A 72 10.30 -0.13 8.76
CA HIS A 72 8.98 -0.49 8.24
C HIS A 72 8.75 -1.99 8.06
N ILE A 73 9.81 -2.79 7.87
CA ILE A 73 9.68 -4.25 7.62
C ILE A 73 10.10 -5.05 8.85
N LEU A 74 11.26 -4.74 9.43
CA LEU A 74 11.82 -5.51 10.54
C LEU A 74 10.88 -5.71 11.74
N PRO A 75 10.03 -4.75 12.15
CA PRO A 75 9.09 -4.96 13.26
C PRO A 75 8.11 -6.13 13.05
N TYR A 76 7.84 -6.53 11.81
CA TYR A 76 6.94 -7.63 11.46
C TYR A 76 7.63 -9.00 11.36
N LEU A 77 8.96 -9.02 11.35
CA LEU A 77 9.76 -10.25 11.23
C LEU A 77 10.37 -10.69 12.57
N LYS A 78 10.33 -9.84 13.59
CA LYS A 78 10.76 -10.20 14.94
C LYS A 78 9.70 -11.09 15.57
N ASP A 79 10.12 -12.20 16.16
CA ASP A 79 9.25 -13.00 17.01
C ASP A 79 8.64 -12.11 18.08
N LYS A 80 7.32 -12.13 18.19
CA LYS A 80 6.68 -11.61 19.39
C LYS A 80 7.08 -12.58 20.50
N PRO A 81 7.68 -12.13 21.62
CA PRO A 81 7.81 -12.99 22.78
C PRO A 81 6.40 -13.51 23.10
N SER A 82 6.26 -14.83 23.21
CA SER A 82 4.98 -15.46 23.58
C SER A 82 4.45 -14.75 24.82
N ALA A 83 3.24 -14.19 24.70
CA ALA A 83 2.51 -13.62 25.83
C ALA A 83 2.11 -14.71 26.83
#